data_AF-A0A7C3LYF0-F1
#
_entry.id   AF-A0A7C3LYF0-F1
#
_cell.length_a   1.000
_cell.length_b   1.000
_cell.length_c   1.000
_cell.angle_alpha   90.00
_cell.angle_beta   90.00
_cell.angle_gamma   90.00
#
_symmetry.space_group_name_H-M   'P 1'
#
loop_
_entity.id
_entity.type
_entity.pdbx_description
1 polymer ?
#
loop_
_entity_poly.entity_id
_entity_poly.type
_entity_poly.pdbx_seq_one_letter_code
_entity_poly.pdbx_strand_id
1 'polypeptide(L)'
;MGMRRAGMLSAEIRDELIKRLRRIEGQTQGIQRMLAAGRDCREVLNQLASVQAATRRVSEELVRCYALSRLKEAQTARSEGAVEEVIGLLLRIQG
;
A
#
# COMPACT_ATOMS: atom_id res chain seq x y z
N MET A 1 -23.08 -19.32 3.29
CA MET A 1 -23.06 -17.96 3.88
C MET A 1 -21.73 -17.74 4.57
N GLY A 2 -20.79 -17.05 3.93
CA GLY A 2 -19.47 -16.77 4.51
C GLY A 2 -19.48 -15.48 5.32
N MET A 3 -19.09 -15.55 6.59
CA MET A 3 -18.89 -14.38 7.46
C MET A 3 -17.98 -13.35 6.79
N ARG A 4 -18.51 -12.16 6.51
CA ARG A 4 -17.71 -10.99 6.15
C ARG A 4 -16.88 -10.60 7.38
N ARG A 5 -15.57 -10.88 7.36
CA ARG A 5 -14.63 -10.33 8.35
C ARG A 5 -14.49 -8.82 8.09
N ALA A 6 -14.60 -8.04 9.16
CA ALA A 6 -14.26 -6.62 9.17
C ALA A 6 -12.89 -6.39 8.51
N GLY A 7 -12.79 -5.40 7.62
CA GLY A 7 -11.54 -5.05 6.92
C GLY A 7 -11.25 -5.82 5.61
N MET A 8 -12.22 -6.53 5.02
CA MET A 8 -12.00 -7.23 3.76
C MET A 8 -12.09 -6.28 2.54
N LEU A 9 -10.99 -6.16 1.78
CA LEU A 9 -10.95 -5.47 0.49
C LEU A 9 -11.95 -6.09 -0.50
N SER A 10 -12.59 -5.26 -1.32
CA SER A 10 -13.34 -5.74 -2.49
C SER A 10 -12.41 -6.53 -3.41
N ALA A 11 -12.96 -7.47 -4.18
CA ALA A 11 -12.17 -8.30 -5.08
C ALA A 11 -11.45 -7.43 -6.13
N GLU A 12 -12.14 -6.41 -6.64
CA GLU A 12 -11.65 -5.49 -7.66
C GLU A 12 -10.45 -4.69 -7.15
N ILE A 13 -10.55 -4.10 -5.95
CA ILE A 13 -9.46 -3.33 -5.34
C ILE A 13 -8.27 -4.25 -5.04
N ARG A 14 -8.53 -5.45 -4.51
CA ARG A 14 -7.48 -6.43 -4.22
C ARG A 14 -6.69 -6.79 -5.46
N ASP A 15 -7.37 -7.09 -6.56
CA ASP A 15 -6.72 -7.42 -7.84
C ASP A 15 -5.91 -6.24 -8.40
N GLU A 16 -6.42 -5.02 -8.21
CA GLU A 16 -5.74 -3.78 -8.61
C GLU A 16 -4.44 -3.56 -7.81
N LEU A 17 -4.49 -3.73 -6.49
CA LEU A 17 -3.32 -3.65 -5.61
C LEU A 17 -2.30 -4.76 -5.93
N ILE A 18 -2.74 -5.99 -6.20
CA ILE A 18 -1.86 -7.09 -6.62
C ILE A 18 -1.16 -6.74 -7.94
N LYS A 19 -1.87 -6.17 -8.92
CA LYS A 19 -1.26 -5.71 -10.18
C LYS A 19 -0.22 -4.63 -9.95
N ARG A 20 -0.43 -3.70 -9.00
CA ARG A 20 0.57 -2.69 -8.62
C ARG A 20 1.80 -3.32 -8.00
N LEU A 21 1.61 -4.25 -7.06
CA LEU A 21 2.71 -4.96 -6.40
C LEU A 21 3.56 -5.76 -7.40
N ARG A 22 2.94 -6.45 -8.37
CA ARG A 22 3.69 -7.13 -9.46
C ARG A 22 4.53 -6.18 -10.30
N ARG A 23 4.05 -4.94 -10.53
CA ARG A 23 4.85 -3.92 -11.22
C ARG A 23 6.05 -3.49 -10.37
N ILE A 24 5.84 -3.28 -9.07
CA ILE A 24 6.91 -2.94 -8.11
C ILE A 24 7.97 -4.05 -8.08
N GLU A 25 7.55 -5.32 -8.05
CA GLU A 25 8.43 -6.49 -8.14
C GLU A 25 9.28 -6.46 -9.42
N GLY A 26 8.67 -6.15 -10.57
CA GLY A 26 9.41 -5.99 -11.82
C GLY A 26 10.44 -4.85 -11.76
N GLN A 27 10.12 -3.74 -11.08
CA GLN A 27 11.03 -2.61 -10.88
C GLN A 27 12.21 -2.99 -9.99
N THR A 28 11.99 -3.70 -8.88
CA THR A 28 13.07 -4.14 -7.98
C THR A 28 14.00 -5.14 -8.66
N GLN A 29 13.46 -6.07 -9.46
CA GLN A 29 14.27 -6.94 -10.33
C GLN A 29 15.06 -6.13 -11.37
N GLY A 30 14.48 -5.07 -11.92
CA GLY A 30 15.17 -4.14 -12.83
C GLY A 30 16.37 -3.47 -12.17
N ILE A 31 16.20 -2.98 -10.93
CA ILE A 31 17.26 -2.35 -10.13
C ILE A 31 18.40 -3.34 -9.86
N GLN A 32 18.09 -4.59 -9.53
CA GLN A 32 19.11 -5.64 -9.35
C GLN A 32 19.95 -5.83 -10.62
N ARG A 33 19.31 -5.87 -11.80
CA ARG A 33 20.03 -5.95 -13.08
C ARG A 33 20.88 -4.72 -13.36
N MET A 34 20.40 -3.52 -13.02
CA MET A 34 21.18 -2.28 -13.17
C MET A 34 22.44 -2.30 -12.31
N LEU A 35 22.32 -2.74 -11.05
CA LEU A 35 23.46 -2.89 -10.15
C LEU A 35 24.47 -3.94 -10.68
N ALA A 36 23.98 -5.11 -11.10
CA ALA A 36 24.83 -6.17 -11.65
C ALA A 36 25.55 -5.73 -12.94
N ALA A 37 24.93 -4.86 -13.73
CA ALA A 37 25.52 -4.29 -14.93
C ALA A 37 26.41 -3.05 -14.69
N GLY A 38 26.63 -2.65 -13.42
CA GLY A 38 27.46 -1.48 -13.10
C GLY A 38 26.91 -0.15 -13.61
N ARG A 39 25.58 -0.01 -13.69
CA ARG A 39 24.92 1.25 -14.12
C ARG A 39 25.24 2.40 -13.17
N ASP A 40 25.12 3.62 -13.69
CA ASP A 40 25.35 4.84 -12.94
C ASP A 40 24.46 4.94 -11.67
N CYS A 41 25.07 5.37 -10.56
CA CYS A 41 24.41 5.44 -9.26
C CYS A 41 23.20 6.39 -9.27
N ARG A 42 23.24 7.50 -10.02
CA ARG A 42 22.11 8.43 -10.10
C ARG A 42 20.91 7.77 -10.78
N GLU A 43 21.15 6.99 -11.83
CA GLU A 43 20.07 6.24 -12.50
C GLU A 43 19.45 5.19 -11.58
N VAL A 44 20.27 4.44 -10.83
CA VAL A 44 19.80 3.46 -9.85
C VAL A 44 18.99 4.15 -8.74
N LEU A 45 19.48 5.27 -8.21
CA LEU A 45 18.77 6.07 -7.20
C LEU A 45 17.41 6.57 -7.71
N ASN A 46 17.33 7.01 -8.98
CA ASN A 46 16.06 7.40 -9.59
C ASN A 46 15.06 6.23 -9.67
N GLN A 47 15.54 5.01 -9.99
CA GLN A 47 14.66 3.84 -9.99
C GLN A 47 14.22 3.44 -8.58
N LEU A 48 15.09 3.54 -7.58
CA LEU A 48 14.72 3.33 -6.17
C LEU A 48 13.66 4.34 -5.71
N ALA A 49 13.81 5.63 -6.06
CA ALA A 49 12.81 6.64 -5.77
C ALA A 49 11.45 6.33 -6.44
N SER A 50 11.48 5.80 -7.67
CA SER A 50 10.26 5.33 -8.36
C SER A 50 9.57 4.19 -7.61
N VAL A 51 10.34 3.21 -7.10
CA VAL A 51 9.82 2.10 -6.28
C VAL A 51 9.23 2.61 -4.95
N GLN A 52 9.89 3.55 -4.28
CA GLN A 52 9.38 4.17 -3.06
C GLN A 52 8.04 4.88 -3.31
N ALA A 53 7.96 5.69 -4.37
CA ALA A 53 6.73 6.38 -4.75
C ALA A 53 5.60 5.39 -5.10
N ALA A 54 5.90 4.32 -5.83
CA ALA A 54 4.91 3.29 -6.18
C ALA A 54 4.40 2.55 -4.93
N THR A 55 5.29 2.17 -4.03
CA THR A 55 4.95 1.51 -2.76
C THR A 55 4.08 2.42 -1.90
N ARG A 56 4.44 3.70 -1.76
CA ARG A 56 3.65 4.69 -1.01
C ARG A 56 2.21 4.78 -1.51
N ARG A 57 2.00 4.81 -2.84
CA ARG A 57 0.65 4.84 -3.43
C ARG A 57 -0.16 3.57 -3.12
N VAL A 58 0.48 2.41 -3.07
CA VAL A 58 -0.20 1.15 -2.68
C VAL A 58 -0.65 1.22 -1.22
N SER A 59 0.23 1.70 -0.33
CA SER A 59 -0.07 1.86 1.09
C SER A 59 -1.20 2.87 1.34
N GLU A 60 -1.18 4.01 0.65
CA GLU A 60 -2.24 5.03 0.73
C GLU A 60 -3.61 4.48 0.32
N GLU A 61 -3.68 3.72 -0.79
CA GLU A 61 -4.92 3.11 -1.26
C GLU A 61 -5.44 2.05 -0.28
N LEU A 62 -4.53 1.24 0.26
CA LEU A 62 -4.87 0.21 1.25
C LEU A 62 -5.45 0.83 2.53
N VAL A 63 -4.83 1.90 3.04
CA VAL A 63 -5.34 2.60 4.23
C VAL A 63 -6.67 3.29 3.95
N ARG A 64 -6.85 3.91 2.79
CA ARG A 64 -8.15 4.47 2.38
C ARG A 64 -9.24 3.41 2.45
N CYS A 65 -8.99 2.23 1.89
CA CYS A 65 -9.96 1.13 1.91
C CYS A 65 -10.24 0.64 3.33
N TYR A 66 -9.20 0.51 4.15
CA TYR A 66 -9.33 0.13 5.55
C TYR A 66 -10.19 1.11 6.34
N ALA A 67 -9.87 2.41 6.24
CA ALA A 67 -10.59 3.48 6.91
C ALA A 67 -12.08 3.49 6.53
N LEU A 68 -12.39 3.36 5.24
CA LEU A 68 -13.79 3.30 4.77
C LEU A 68 -14.54 2.08 5.31
N SER A 69 -13.89 0.90 5.42
CA SER A 69 -14.50 -0.28 6.04
C SER A 69 -14.79 -0.03 7.52
N ARG A 70 -13.81 0.51 8.26
CA ARG A 70 -13.93 0.75 9.69
C ARG A 70 -14.98 1.80 10.03
N LEU A 71 -15.07 2.88 9.23
CA LEU A 71 -16.09 3.91 9.39
C LEU A 71 -17.51 3.39 9.10
N LYS A 72 -17.69 2.54 8.09
CA LYS A 72 -19.00 1.91 7.79
C LYS A 72 -19.48 1.02 8.94
N GLU A 73 -18.56 0.33 9.60
CA GLU A 73 -18.83 -0.54 10.75
C GLU A 73 -19.02 0.25 12.06
N ALA A 74 -18.50 1.47 12.16
CA ALA A 74 -18.51 2.29 13.37
C ALA A 74 -19.81 3.09 13.63
N GLN A 75 -20.93 2.78 12.96
CA GLN A 75 -22.24 3.44 13.14
C GLN A 75 -22.79 3.40 14.58
N THR A 76 -22.16 2.67 15.51
CA THR A 76 -22.46 2.66 16.95
C THR A 76 -21.22 3.05 17.76
N ALA A 77 -21.22 4.24 18.38
CA ALA A 77 -20.43 4.73 19.53
C ALA A 77 -18.93 4.35 19.68
N ARG A 78 -18.26 3.81 18.64
CA ARG A 78 -16.85 3.36 18.64
C ARG A 78 -15.99 4.06 17.58
N SER A 79 -16.39 5.27 17.17
CA SER A 79 -15.72 6.03 16.10
C SER A 79 -14.30 6.49 16.46
N GLU A 80 -14.03 6.85 17.72
CA GLU A 80 -12.72 7.37 18.14
C GLU A 80 -11.59 6.34 17.99
N GLY A 81 -11.75 5.12 18.53
CA GLY A 81 -10.72 4.09 18.40
C GLY A 81 -10.46 3.63 16.96
N ALA A 82 -11.49 3.65 16.10
CA ALA A 82 -11.33 3.37 14.68
C ALA A 82 -10.52 4.46 13.96
N VAL A 83 -10.69 5.72 14.37
CA VAL A 83 -9.93 6.86 13.84
C VAL A 83 -8.48 6.81 14.31
N GLU A 84 -8.23 6.54 15.59
CA GLU A 84 -6.86 6.38 16.13
C GLU A 84 -6.09 5.27 15.42
N GLU A 85 -6.75 4.14 15.13
CA GLU A 85 -6.14 3.03 14.40
C GLU A 85 -5.72 3.44 12.97
N VAL A 86 -6.60 4.15 12.25
CA VAL A 86 -6.31 4.66 10.90
C VAL A 86 -5.15 5.68 10.93
N ILE A 87 -5.16 6.60 11.90
CA ILE A 87 -4.08 7.58 12.09
C ILE A 87 -2.76 6.85 12.35
N GLY A 88 -2.75 5.84 13.21
CA GLY A 88 -1.56 5.04 13.50
C GLY A 88 -1.00 4.34 12.26
N LEU A 89 -1.86 3.86 11.34
CA LEU A 89 -1.42 3.29 10.06
C LEU A 89 -0.85 4.36 9.13
N LEU A 90 -1.47 5.54 9.03
CA LEU A 90 -0.97 6.64 8.19
C LEU A 90 0.41 7.11 8.63
N LEU A 91 0.63 7.27 9.95
CA LEU A 91 1.92 7.71 10.48
C LEU A 91 3.05 6.71 10.19
N ARG A 92 2.76 5.40 10.20
CA ARG A 92 3.73 4.36 9.84
C ARG A 92 4.16 4.37 8.37
N ILE A 93 3.28 4.83 7.47
CA ILE A 93 3.56 4.86 6.01
C ILE A 93 4.40 6.08 5.62
N GLN A 94 4.44 7.10 6.48
CA GLN A 94 5.21 8.33 6.26
C GLN A 94 6.60 8.33 6.90
N GLY A 95 6.86 7.36 7.79
CA GLY A 95 8.15 7.18 8.46
C GLY A 95 9.15 6.34 7.69
#